data_AF-A0A534FI59-F1
#
_entry.id   AF-A0A534FI59-F1
#
_cell.length_a   1.000
_cell.length_b   1.000
_cell.length_c   1.000
_cell.angle_alpha   90.00
_cell.angle_beta   90.00
_cell.angle_gamma   90.00
#
_symmetry.space_group_name_H-M   'P 1'
#
loop_
_entity.id
_entity.type
_entity.pdbx_description
1 polymer ?
#
loop_
_entity_poly.entity_id
_entity_poly.type
_entity_poly.pdbx_seq_one_letter_code
_entity_poly.pdbx_strand_id
1 'polypeptide(L)'
;AESRGWKFPMVSHAGSTFAADMGYVSAKGGWMPGVSVFRREGHTIMRVSDTGFSPSDDFCTLWHFFDLLPGGIGEWPMKPTHAGP
;
A
#
# COMPACT_ATOMS: atom_id res chain seq x y z
N ALA A 1 -1.47 -3.01 -18.75
CA ALA A 1 -1.23 -3.97 -17.64
C ALA A 1 -0.70 -5.29 -18.19
N GLU A 2 -1.37 -5.87 -19.21
CA GLU A 2 -0.97 -7.14 -19.84
C GLU A 2 0.48 -7.18 -20.33
N SER A 3 0.97 -6.12 -20.98
CA SER A 3 2.37 -6.05 -21.45
C SER A 3 3.42 -6.08 -20.32
N ARG A 4 3.03 -5.85 -19.07
CA ARG A 4 3.89 -5.90 -17.88
C ARG A 4 3.72 -7.19 -17.07
N GLY A 5 2.82 -8.09 -17.48
CA GLY A 5 2.58 -9.36 -16.79
C GLY A 5 2.03 -9.23 -15.35
N TRP A 6 1.46 -8.07 -14.98
CA TRP A 6 0.93 -7.85 -13.64
C TRP A 6 -0.31 -8.73 -13.39
N LYS A 7 -0.31 -9.48 -12.29
CA LYS A 7 -1.37 -10.44 -11.94
C LYS A 7 -2.44 -9.87 -11.01
N PHE A 8 -2.28 -8.64 -10.55
CA PHE A 8 -3.26 -7.95 -9.71
C PHE A 8 -4.15 -7.01 -10.55
N PRO A 9 -5.40 -6.76 -10.13
CA PRO A 9 -6.30 -5.86 -10.83
C PRO A 9 -5.70 -4.46 -10.98
N MET A 10 -5.78 -3.92 -12.20
CA MET A 10 -5.37 -2.57 -12.54
C MET A 10 -6.57 -1.79 -13.02
N VAL A 11 -6.92 -0.73 -12.29
CA VAL A 11 -8.08 0.10 -12.60
C VAL A 11 -7.60 1.51 -12.88
N SER A 12 -8.14 2.13 -13.92
CA SER A 12 -7.91 3.56 -14.19
C SER A 12 -8.84 4.39 -13.31
N HIS A 13 -8.29 5.42 -12.65
CA HIS A 13 -9.09 6.41 -11.94
C HIS A 13 -9.50 7.59 -12.84
N ALA A 14 -9.28 7.50 -14.16
CA ALA A 14 -9.64 8.56 -15.10
C ALA A 14 -11.14 8.89 -15.02
N GLY A 15 -11.47 10.19 -14.96
CA GLY A 15 -12.85 10.66 -14.80
C GLY A 15 -13.42 10.57 -13.38
N SER A 16 -12.60 10.23 -12.38
CA SER A 16 -12.99 10.22 -10.96
C SER A 16 -12.16 11.21 -10.13
N THR A 17 -12.65 11.53 -8.94
CA THR A 17 -11.92 12.33 -7.93
C THR A 17 -11.01 11.48 -7.05
N PHE A 18 -10.99 10.15 -7.23
CA PHE A 18 -10.36 9.21 -6.28
C PHE A 18 -8.92 9.60 -5.93
N ALA A 19 -8.06 9.87 -6.92
CA ALA A 19 -6.67 10.25 -6.64
C ALA A 19 -6.56 11.57 -5.86
N ALA A 20 -7.46 12.54 -6.10
CA ALA A 20 -7.48 13.80 -5.37
C ALA A 20 -7.98 13.60 -3.93
N ASP A 21 -9.07 12.85 -3.75
CA ASP A 21 -9.63 12.52 -2.44
C ASP A 21 -8.61 11.73 -1.59
N MET A 22 -7.76 10.95 -2.25
CA MET A 22 -6.70 10.18 -1.62
C MET A 22 -5.41 10.98 -1.36
N GLY A 23 -5.34 12.26 -1.72
CA GLY A 23 -4.15 13.11 -1.50
C GLY A 23 -3.03 12.90 -2.52
N TYR A 24 -3.29 12.21 -3.63
CA TYR A 24 -2.31 11.86 -4.66
C TYR A 24 -2.32 12.81 -5.86
N VAL A 25 -2.74 14.06 -5.63
CA VAL A 25 -2.69 15.15 -6.61
C VAL A 25 -1.92 16.30 -6.00
N SER A 26 -0.85 16.72 -6.67
CA SER A 26 -0.09 17.90 -6.28
C SER A 26 -0.92 19.18 -6.43
N ALA A 27 -0.54 20.24 -5.72
CA ALA A 27 -1.16 21.56 -5.86
C ALA A 27 -1.11 22.12 -7.30
N LYS A 28 -0.21 21.61 -8.14
CA LYS A 28 -0.07 21.98 -9.56
C LYS A 28 -0.88 21.07 -10.52
N GLY A 29 -1.65 20.12 -9.99
CA GLY A 29 -2.49 19.21 -10.77
C GLY A 29 -1.78 17.96 -11.31
N GLY A 30 -0.50 17.76 -11.00
CA GLY A 30 0.24 16.53 -11.35
C GLY A 30 -0.05 15.38 -10.37
N TRP A 31 0.03 14.15 -10.87
CA TRP A 31 -0.15 12.93 -10.05
C TRP A 31 1.05 12.68 -9.16
N MET A 32 0.78 12.40 -7.89
CA MET A 32 1.80 12.02 -6.90
C MET A 32 1.74 10.51 -6.68
N PRO A 33 2.83 9.77 -6.89
CA PRO A 33 2.85 8.34 -6.61
C PRO A 33 2.73 8.10 -5.10
N GLY A 34 2.02 7.04 -4.71
CA GLY A 34 1.81 6.67 -3.32
C GLY A 34 1.02 5.38 -3.18
N VAL A 35 0.81 4.96 -1.94
CA VAL A 35 0.05 3.77 -1.58
C VAL A 35 -0.81 4.01 -0.36
N SER A 36 -2.05 3.51 -0.40
CA SER A 36 -2.96 3.49 0.73
C SER A 36 -3.32 2.06 1.09
N VAL A 37 -3.51 1.80 2.39
CA VAL A 37 -4.07 0.54 2.89
C VAL A 37 -5.51 0.79 3.32
N PHE A 38 -6.39 -0.12 2.90
CA PHE A 38 -7.79 -0.12 3.27
C PHE A 38 -8.12 -1.38 4.06
N ARG A 39 -8.92 -1.22 5.12
CA ARG A 39 -9.53 -2.32 5.85
C ARG A 39 -11.03 -2.31 5.58
N ARG A 40 -11.59 -3.50 5.33
CA ARG A 40 -13.03 -3.68 5.26
C ARG A 40 -13.58 -4.08 6.63
N GLU A 41 -14.57 -3.35 7.10
CA GLU A 41 -15.31 -3.61 8.34
C GLU A 41 -16.79 -3.75 7.99
N GLY A 42 -17.24 -5.00 7.79
CA GLY A 42 -18.58 -5.32 7.30
C GLY A 42 -18.85 -4.74 5.90
N HIS A 43 -19.75 -3.75 5.84
CA HIS A 43 -20.11 -3.03 4.61
C HIS A 43 -19.32 -1.72 4.42
N THR A 44 -18.43 -1.38 5.35
CA THR A 44 -17.63 -0.15 5.31
C THR A 44 -16.20 -0.47 4.87
N ILE A 45 -15.61 0.42 4.08
CA ILE A 45 -14.19 0.40 3.74
C ILE A 45 -13.55 1.63 4.36
N MET A 46 -12.55 1.44 5.21
CA MET A 46 -11.82 2.50 5.88
C MET A 46 -10.39 2.54 5.36
N ARG A 47 -9.89 3.73 5.01
CA ARG A 47 -8.45 3.95 4.80
C ARG A 47 -7.79 3.97 6.17
N VAL A 48 -6.88 3.03 6.41
CA VAL A 48 -6.22 2.88 7.72
C VAL A 48 -4.81 3.46 7.75
N SER A 49 -4.17 3.59 6.59
CA SER A 49 -2.84 4.18 6.47
C SER A 49 -2.52 4.54 5.03
N ASP A 50 -1.52 5.40 4.84
CA ASP A 50 -0.96 5.72 3.54
C ASP A 50 0.44 6.32 3.61
N THR A 51 1.13 6.31 2.46
CA THR A 51 2.37 7.04 2.27
C THR A 51 2.53 7.48 0.81
N GLY A 52 3.20 8.61 0.60
CA GLY A 52 3.64 9.08 -0.72
C GLY A 52 4.99 8.47 -1.08
N PHE A 53 5.31 8.42 -2.36
CA PHE A 53 6.63 8.01 -2.85
C PHE A 53 7.43 9.22 -3.34
N SER A 54 8.70 9.26 -2.99
CA SER A 54 9.64 10.31 -3.35
C SER A 54 10.94 9.73 -3.94
N PRO A 55 11.64 10.48 -4.82
CA PRO A 55 12.96 10.07 -5.28
C PRO A 55 13.93 10.06 -4.09
N SER A 56 14.55 8.91 -3.81
CA SER A 56 15.43 8.61 -2.66
C SER A 56 14.78 7.95 -1.44
N ASP A 57 13.52 7.52 -1.52
CA ASP A 57 12.96 6.71 -0.44
C ASP A 57 13.72 5.37 -0.32
N ASP A 58 14.13 5.04 0.91
CA ASP A 58 14.79 3.76 1.28
C ASP A 58 13.79 2.60 1.24
N PHE A 59 13.19 2.37 0.08
CA PHE A 59 12.28 1.25 -0.10
C PHE A 59 13.07 -0.05 -0.28
N CYS A 60 13.32 -0.74 0.83
CA CYS A 60 13.07 -2.17 0.83
C CYS A 60 11.54 -2.33 0.97
N THR A 61 10.82 -2.33 -0.16
CA THR A 61 9.35 -2.24 -0.26
C THR A 61 8.57 -3.28 0.55
N LEU A 62 9.18 -4.27 1.18
CA LEU A 62 8.44 -5.17 2.06
C LEU A 62 8.22 -4.61 3.48
N TRP A 63 9.24 -4.03 4.10
CA TRP A 63 9.21 -3.74 5.54
C TRP A 63 8.27 -2.58 5.88
N HIS A 64 8.32 -1.49 5.10
CA HIS A 64 7.39 -0.38 5.27
C HIS A 64 5.94 -0.75 4.93
N PHE A 65 5.72 -1.75 4.07
CA PHE A 65 4.37 -2.23 3.79
C PHE A 65 3.79 -3.04 4.96
N PHE A 66 4.61 -3.82 5.67
CA PHE A 66 4.16 -4.52 6.88
C PHE A 66 3.76 -3.55 7.99
N ASP A 67 4.46 -2.43 8.14
CA ASP A 67 4.09 -1.39 9.13
C ASP A 67 2.74 -0.72 8.82
N LEU A 68 2.34 -0.67 7.55
CA LEU A 68 1.04 -0.13 7.14
C LEU A 68 -0.13 -1.08 7.43
N LEU A 69 0.15 -2.35 7.72
CA LEU A 69 -0.90 -3.34 8.01
C LEU A 69 -1.46 -3.17 9.43
N PRO A 70 -2.75 -3.45 9.63
CA PRO A 70 -3.35 -3.72 10.94
C PRO A 70 -2.51 -4.69 11.79
N GLY A 71 -1.78 -4.20 12.79
CA GLY A 71 -0.94 -5.02 13.67
C GLY A 71 0.55 -5.07 13.31
N GLY A 72 1.00 -4.28 12.33
CA GLY A 72 2.41 -4.19 11.95
C GLY A 72 3.00 -5.53 11.48
N ILE A 73 4.27 -5.77 11.78
CA ILE A 73 4.98 -6.99 11.36
C ILE A 73 4.54 -8.28 12.11
N GLY A 74 3.72 -8.16 13.17
CA GLY A 74 3.39 -9.30 14.04
C GLY A 74 4.64 -10.00 14.62
N GLU A 75 4.69 -11.33 14.55
CA GLU A 75 5.82 -12.14 15.04
C GLU A 75 6.87 -12.48 13.95
N TRP A 76 6.97 -11.68 12.90
CA TRP A 76 7.88 -11.98 11.78
C TRP A 76 9.34 -11.55 12.04
N PRO A 77 10.34 -12.33 11.58
CA PRO A 77 10.22 -13.70 11.09
C PRO A 77 10.08 -14.62 12.31
N MET A 78 9.18 -15.61 12.25
CA MET A 78 9.07 -16.59 13.32
C MET A 78 10.47 -17.16 13.63
N LYS A 79 10.83 -17.22 14.91
CA LYS A 79 11.96 -18.05 15.33
C LYS A 79 11.69 -19.47 14.83
N PRO A 80 12.63 -20.14 14.15
CA PRO A 80 12.48 -21.57 13.91
C PRO A 80 12.40 -22.22 15.28
N THR A 81 11.24 -22.78 15.62
CA THR A 81 11.12 -23.66 16.78
C THR A 81 11.86 -24.94 16.42
N HIS A 82 13.18 -24.97 16.66
CA HIS A 82 13.87 -26.24 16.78
C HIS A 82 13.40 -26.85 18.10
N ALA A 83 12.27 -27.56 18.05
CA ALA A 83 11.99 -28.66 18.96
C ALA A 83 12.76 -29.87 18.42
N GLY A 84 14.05 -29.93 18.70
CA GLY A 84 14.85 -31.15 18.58
C GLY A 84 15.10 -31.71 19.98
N PRO A 85 15.20 -33.05 20.13
CA PRO A 85 15.28 -33.75 21.41
C PRO A 85 16.49 -33.37 22.26
#